data_AF-A0A942MSJ2-F1
#
_entry.id   AF-A0A942MSJ2-F1
#
_cell.length_a   1.000
_cell.length_b   1.000
_cell.length_c   1.000
_cell.angle_alpha   90.00
_cell.angle_beta   90.00
_cell.angle_gamma   90.00
#
_symmetry.space_group_name_H-M   'P 1'
#
loop_
_entity.id
_entity.type
_entity.pdbx_description
1 polymer ?
#
loop_
_entity_poly.entity_id
_entity_poly.type
_entity_poly.pdbx_seq_one_letter_code
_entity_poly.pdbx_strand_id
1 'polypeptide(L)'
;MKRRISLFLILVVLFSIPASSVSAVTTFPDVTGHWAEEEITYLQFNLGLIGGYPDGTFKPANPITRAEVAKIIAVEQGLTLQPANYADVSASHWANIYIGAVSAAGIMGGYPTGEFKPNAPMTRAEVAKVLAVTYEITVPPAAPMFSDVSNTHWAFDHIEALAAYYITVGYPDGTFKPSNSITRAEFAVFLARTLDPFFTQPLMLLTLTFDVLEILQDEDLISLQPYIHPVKGVRFSPYEYVENNHLIFSMGALPGLLSETTIYNWGTEDGTGDPILKTPQQYFDRYVNNKDYTAPDDIQINNLIGRGSLINNVPTFYPNGIFVEFHVEGTITYGGMDWGSTYVVFENYNNIWYVVAIVHGEWTT
;
A
#
# COMPACT_ATOMS: atom_id res chain seq x y z
N MET A 1 -71.62 -23.60 -41.75
CA MET A 1 -70.65 -24.37 -42.56
C MET A 1 -69.28 -24.33 -41.90
N LYS A 2 -68.52 -25.43 -42.04
CA LYS A 2 -67.43 -25.89 -41.18
C LYS A 2 -66.20 -24.96 -41.14
N ARG A 3 -65.64 -24.80 -39.93
CA ARG A 3 -64.33 -24.21 -39.60
C ARG A 3 -63.19 -24.88 -40.39
N ARG A 4 -62.25 -24.10 -40.91
CA ARG A 4 -60.88 -24.53 -41.22
C ARG A 4 -59.93 -23.58 -40.49
N ILE A 5 -59.35 -24.04 -39.40
CA ILE A 5 -58.25 -23.38 -38.70
C ILE A 5 -56.98 -23.99 -39.29
N SER A 6 -56.23 -23.21 -40.07
CA SER A 6 -54.92 -23.61 -40.58
C SER A 6 -53.90 -23.45 -39.45
N LEU A 7 -53.33 -24.55 -38.95
CA LEU A 7 -52.15 -24.55 -38.10
C LEU A 7 -50.94 -24.09 -38.92
N PHE A 8 -50.34 -22.95 -38.56
CA PHE A 8 -48.99 -22.61 -39.01
C PHE A 8 -47.99 -23.27 -38.06
N LEU A 9 -47.21 -24.22 -38.58
CA LEU A 9 -46.08 -24.83 -37.91
C LEU A 9 -44.91 -23.84 -38.00
N ILE A 10 -44.63 -23.10 -36.92
CA ILE A 10 -43.43 -22.25 -36.85
C ILE A 10 -42.24 -23.16 -36.52
N LEU A 11 -41.41 -23.41 -37.53
CA LEU A 11 -40.14 -24.11 -37.43
C LEU A 11 -39.15 -23.21 -36.65
N VAL A 12 -38.93 -23.51 -35.37
CA VAL A 12 -37.88 -22.87 -34.57
C VAL A 12 -36.53 -23.43 -35.03
N VAL A 13 -35.83 -22.69 -35.89
CA VAL A 13 -34.44 -22.97 -36.23
C VAL A 13 -33.58 -22.51 -35.06
N LEU A 14 -33.17 -23.46 -34.22
CA LEU A 14 -32.17 -23.26 -33.17
C LEU A 14 -30.81 -23.03 -33.84
N PHE A 15 -30.40 -21.76 -33.99
CA PHE A 15 -29.00 -21.44 -34.23
C PHE A 15 -28.21 -21.76 -32.97
N SER A 16 -27.51 -22.91 -32.96
CA SER A 16 -26.46 -23.18 -31.99
C SER A 16 -25.33 -22.19 -32.22
N ILE A 17 -25.28 -21.13 -31.42
CA ILE A 17 -24.08 -20.31 -31.29
C ILE A 17 -23.01 -21.22 -30.69
N PRO A 18 -21.86 -21.44 -31.34
CA PRO A 18 -20.76 -22.14 -30.69
C PRO A 18 -20.37 -21.33 -29.46
N ALA A 19 -20.50 -21.94 -28.28
CA ALA A 19 -19.95 -21.38 -27.07
C ALA A 19 -18.44 -21.26 -27.27
N SER A 20 -17.95 -20.05 -27.52
CA SER A 20 -16.53 -19.77 -27.42
C SER A 20 -16.14 -20.13 -25.99
N SER A 21 -15.33 -21.17 -25.84
CA SER A 21 -14.68 -21.47 -24.58
C SER A 21 -13.83 -20.26 -24.22
N VAL A 22 -14.29 -19.46 -23.26
CA VAL A 22 -13.41 -18.54 -22.54
C VAL A 22 -12.40 -19.46 -21.87
N SER A 23 -11.17 -19.53 -22.39
CA SER A 23 -10.08 -20.15 -21.64
C SER A 23 -10.03 -19.41 -20.31
N ALA A 24 -10.31 -20.11 -19.21
CA ALA A 24 -9.91 -19.63 -17.91
C ALA A 24 -8.41 -19.38 -18.00
N VAL A 25 -7.99 -18.12 -18.00
CA VAL A 25 -6.58 -17.79 -17.99
C VAL A 25 -6.10 -18.18 -16.60
N THR A 26 -5.40 -19.31 -16.52
CA THR A 26 -4.95 -19.88 -15.25
C THR A 26 -3.82 -19.04 -14.68
N THR A 27 -3.94 -18.66 -13.41
CA THR A 27 -2.83 -18.18 -12.60
C THR A 27 -1.68 -19.19 -12.63
N PHE A 28 -0.44 -18.72 -12.52
CA PHE A 28 0.72 -19.62 -12.54
C PHE A 28 0.68 -20.56 -11.32
N PRO A 29 0.85 -21.88 -11.50
CA PRO A 29 0.76 -22.84 -10.38
C PRO A 29 1.77 -22.58 -9.26
N ASP A 30 2.93 -22.00 -9.59
CA ASP A 30 4.01 -21.65 -8.66
C ASP A 30 3.88 -20.24 -8.07
N VAL A 31 2.75 -19.56 -8.30
CA VAL A 31 2.42 -18.24 -7.74
C VAL A 31 1.27 -18.32 -6.72
N THR A 32 0.40 -19.32 -6.80
CA THR A 32 -0.68 -19.52 -5.82
C THR A 32 -0.14 -19.64 -4.39
N GLY A 33 -0.60 -18.77 -3.48
CA GLY A 33 -0.16 -18.67 -2.10
C GLY A 33 1.22 -18.01 -1.92
N HIS A 34 1.82 -17.49 -2.99
CA HIS A 34 3.10 -16.78 -2.92
C HIS A 34 2.88 -15.34 -2.43
N TRP A 35 3.83 -14.79 -1.66
CA TRP A 35 3.72 -13.44 -1.08
C TRP A 35 3.61 -12.29 -2.09
N ALA A 36 3.89 -12.55 -3.37
CA ALA A 36 3.82 -11.60 -4.47
C ALA A 36 2.66 -11.92 -5.45
N GLU A 37 1.74 -12.80 -5.04
CA GLU A 37 0.66 -13.29 -5.90
C GLU A 37 -0.21 -12.16 -6.43
N GLU A 38 -0.58 -11.19 -5.58
CA GLU A 38 -1.44 -10.08 -5.97
C GLU A 38 -0.77 -9.18 -7.01
N GLU A 39 0.49 -8.78 -6.78
CA GLU A 39 1.24 -7.94 -7.72
C GLU A 39 1.51 -8.67 -9.05
N ILE A 40 1.88 -9.95 -8.99
CA ILE A 40 2.10 -10.76 -10.20
C ILE A 40 0.78 -10.89 -10.99
N THR A 41 -0.32 -11.18 -10.30
CA THR A 41 -1.65 -11.31 -10.92
C THR A 41 -2.08 -9.97 -11.55
N TYR A 42 -1.90 -8.86 -10.85
CA TYR A 42 -2.19 -7.53 -11.38
C TYR A 42 -1.41 -7.24 -12.68
N LEU A 43 -0.09 -7.42 -12.65
CA LEU A 43 0.74 -7.18 -13.83
C LEU A 43 0.43 -8.13 -15.00
N GLN A 44 0.02 -9.38 -14.69
CA GLN A 44 -0.33 -10.38 -15.70
C GLN A 44 -1.70 -10.13 -16.34
N PHE A 45 -2.74 -9.97 -15.52
CA PHE A 45 -4.12 -10.00 -15.98
C PHE A 45 -4.70 -8.61 -16.23
N ASN A 46 -4.36 -7.64 -15.39
CA ASN A 46 -4.88 -6.28 -15.54
C ASN A 46 -4.08 -5.50 -16.57
N LEU A 47 -2.75 -5.67 -16.58
CA LEU A 47 -1.87 -4.90 -17.47
C LEU A 47 -1.27 -5.71 -18.63
N GLY A 48 -1.20 -7.05 -18.54
CA GLY A 48 -0.62 -7.88 -19.60
C GLY A 48 0.90 -7.68 -19.80
N LEU A 49 1.60 -7.17 -18.79
CA LEU A 49 3.02 -6.78 -18.89
C LEU A 49 3.97 -7.95 -18.66
N ILE A 50 3.57 -8.91 -17.82
CA ILE A 50 4.41 -10.06 -17.46
C ILE A 50 3.78 -11.37 -17.93
N GLY A 51 4.64 -12.34 -18.18
CA GLY A 51 4.25 -13.70 -18.57
C GLY A 51 5.19 -14.74 -17.97
N GLY A 52 4.79 -16.00 -18.10
CA GLY A 52 5.54 -17.14 -17.62
C GLY A 52 6.40 -17.80 -18.70
N TYR A 53 6.98 -18.92 -18.34
CA TYR A 53 7.80 -19.75 -19.20
C TYR A 53 6.93 -20.73 -20.00
N PRO A 54 7.47 -21.35 -21.08
CA PRO A 54 6.73 -22.32 -21.88
C PRO A 54 6.21 -23.55 -21.11
N ASP A 55 6.78 -23.83 -19.93
CA ASP A 55 6.33 -24.88 -19.02
C ASP A 55 5.09 -24.49 -18.18
N GLY A 56 4.57 -23.27 -18.35
CA GLY A 56 3.39 -22.77 -17.65
C GLY A 56 3.67 -22.20 -16.25
N THR A 57 4.94 -22.02 -15.87
CA THR A 57 5.35 -21.48 -14.57
C THR A 57 5.81 -20.01 -14.66
N PHE A 58 5.77 -19.27 -13.56
CA PHE A 58 6.31 -17.91 -13.48
C PHE A 58 7.79 -17.87 -13.07
N LYS A 59 8.23 -18.84 -12.27
CA LYS A 59 9.55 -18.94 -11.62
C LYS A 59 9.86 -17.71 -10.76
N PRO A 60 9.08 -17.42 -9.71
CA PRO A 60 9.19 -16.20 -8.91
C PRO A 60 10.58 -15.99 -8.30
N ALA A 61 11.28 -17.07 -7.94
CA ALA A 61 12.60 -17.03 -7.32
C ALA A 61 13.77 -16.87 -8.31
N ASN A 62 13.53 -16.98 -9.62
CA ASN A 62 14.59 -16.80 -10.60
C ASN A 62 14.97 -15.31 -10.70
N PRO A 63 16.27 -14.98 -10.89
CA PRO A 63 16.68 -13.62 -11.23
C PRO A 63 16.03 -13.14 -12.52
N ILE A 64 15.59 -11.88 -12.55
CA ILE A 64 15.11 -11.25 -13.79
C ILE A 64 16.29 -10.71 -14.61
N THR A 65 16.23 -10.90 -15.93
CA THR A 65 17.29 -10.47 -16.85
C THR A 65 17.08 -9.05 -17.35
N ARG A 66 18.16 -8.42 -17.81
CA ARG A 66 18.14 -7.09 -18.44
C ARG A 66 17.23 -7.03 -19.67
N ALA A 67 17.19 -8.08 -20.47
CA ALA A 67 16.32 -8.17 -21.63
C ALA A 67 14.83 -8.26 -21.26
N GLU A 68 14.49 -8.99 -20.20
CA GLU A 68 13.12 -9.07 -19.68
C GLU A 68 12.64 -7.71 -19.18
N VAL A 69 13.45 -7.02 -18.37
CA VAL A 69 13.11 -5.67 -17.88
C VAL A 69 12.99 -4.68 -19.04
N ALA A 70 13.91 -4.71 -20.01
CA ALA A 70 13.85 -3.83 -21.18
C ALA A 70 12.54 -4.01 -21.98
N LYS A 71 12.09 -5.26 -22.17
CA LYS A 71 10.81 -5.53 -22.82
C LYS A 71 9.64 -5.00 -22.01
N ILE A 72 9.60 -5.29 -20.71
CA ILE A 72 8.49 -4.89 -19.84
C ILE A 72 8.33 -3.37 -19.85
N ILE A 73 9.42 -2.63 -19.62
CA ILE A 73 9.41 -1.17 -19.59
C ILE A 73 9.10 -0.57 -20.97
N ALA A 74 9.66 -1.10 -22.05
CA ALA A 74 9.36 -0.59 -23.39
C ALA A 74 7.87 -0.74 -23.77
N VAL A 75 7.26 -1.87 -23.39
CA VAL A 75 5.84 -2.12 -23.65
C VAL A 75 4.96 -1.25 -22.77
N GLU A 76 5.26 -1.18 -21.48
CA GLU A 76 4.49 -0.40 -20.50
C GLU A 76 4.50 1.10 -20.85
N GLN A 77 5.67 1.66 -21.16
CA GLN A 77 5.82 3.07 -21.56
C GLN A 77 5.35 3.35 -22.99
N GLY A 78 4.91 2.34 -23.74
CA GLY A 78 4.48 2.51 -25.14
C GLY A 78 5.57 3.06 -26.05
N LEU A 79 6.84 2.70 -25.81
CA LEU A 79 7.99 3.26 -26.53
C LEU A 79 7.96 2.85 -28.01
N THR A 80 8.49 3.74 -28.87
CA THR A 80 8.74 3.39 -30.27
C THR A 80 9.85 2.34 -30.36
N LEU A 81 9.48 1.13 -30.77
CA LEU A 81 10.40 0.01 -30.92
C LEU A 81 11.40 0.25 -32.04
N GLN A 82 12.68 0.01 -31.76
CA GLN A 82 13.76 0.23 -32.72
C GLN A 82 14.97 -0.67 -32.43
N PRO A 83 15.74 -1.08 -33.44
CA PRO A 83 16.85 -1.99 -33.24
C PRO A 83 17.93 -1.45 -32.30
N ALA A 84 18.45 -2.34 -31.44
CA ALA A 84 19.61 -2.04 -30.60
C ALA A 84 20.91 -2.05 -31.40
N ASN A 85 21.89 -1.22 -30.99
CA ASN A 85 23.23 -1.17 -31.57
C ASN A 85 24.31 -1.55 -30.53
N TYR A 86 24.22 -2.78 -30.03
CA TYR A 86 25.20 -3.36 -29.09
C TYR A 86 25.85 -4.60 -29.71
N ALA A 87 27.15 -4.78 -29.51
CA ALA A 87 27.91 -5.87 -30.13
C ALA A 87 27.43 -7.27 -29.68
N ASP A 88 26.91 -7.37 -28.47
CA ASP A 88 26.42 -8.61 -27.85
C ASP A 88 24.91 -8.83 -28.01
N VAL A 89 24.21 -7.96 -28.74
CA VAL A 89 22.78 -8.07 -29.04
C VAL A 89 22.59 -8.30 -30.54
N SER A 90 22.42 -9.55 -30.95
CA SER A 90 22.17 -9.88 -32.35
C SER A 90 20.84 -9.27 -32.85
N ALA A 91 20.74 -9.00 -34.16
CA ALA A 91 19.52 -8.51 -34.77
C ALA A 91 18.34 -9.51 -34.68
N SER A 92 18.62 -10.80 -34.50
CA SER A 92 17.62 -11.85 -34.29
C SER A 92 17.28 -12.10 -32.82
N HIS A 93 17.94 -11.42 -31.88
CA HIS A 93 17.63 -11.55 -30.47
C HIS A 93 16.21 -11.04 -30.20
N TRP A 94 15.38 -11.82 -29.50
CA TRP A 94 13.97 -11.49 -29.26
C TRP A 94 13.78 -10.12 -28.60
N ALA A 95 14.74 -9.71 -27.77
CA ALA A 95 14.73 -8.43 -27.07
C ALA A 95 15.33 -7.26 -27.86
N ASN A 96 15.90 -7.46 -29.06
CA ASN A 96 16.70 -6.46 -29.77
C ASN A 96 15.97 -5.11 -29.90
N ILE A 97 14.72 -5.13 -30.37
CA ILE A 97 13.95 -3.91 -30.62
C ILE A 97 13.49 -3.21 -29.33
N TYR A 98 13.32 -3.96 -28.24
CA TYR A 98 12.94 -3.40 -26.95
C TYR A 98 14.15 -2.76 -26.26
N ILE A 99 15.31 -3.42 -26.35
CA ILE A 99 16.59 -2.91 -25.88
C ILE A 99 16.90 -1.57 -26.58
N GLY A 100 16.77 -1.51 -27.90
CA GLY A 100 17.01 -0.26 -28.63
C GLY A 100 16.03 0.85 -28.23
N ALA A 101 14.78 0.51 -27.95
CA ALA A 101 13.77 1.46 -27.47
C ALA A 101 14.13 2.07 -26.10
N VAL A 102 14.41 1.24 -25.09
CA VAL A 102 14.77 1.73 -23.74
C VAL A 102 16.10 2.47 -23.73
N SER A 103 17.04 2.11 -24.61
CA SER A 103 18.31 2.82 -24.76
C SER A 103 18.14 4.18 -25.41
N ALA A 104 17.32 4.29 -26.46
CA ALA A 104 17.01 5.57 -27.10
C ALA A 104 16.21 6.51 -26.18
N ALA A 105 15.36 5.95 -25.31
CA ALA A 105 14.63 6.71 -24.29
C ALA A 105 15.51 7.13 -23.09
N GLY A 106 16.76 6.67 -23.02
CA GLY A 106 17.66 6.98 -21.89
C GLY A 106 17.36 6.24 -20.59
N ILE A 107 16.44 5.27 -20.62
CA ILE A 107 15.99 4.50 -19.45
C ILE A 107 17.00 3.40 -19.08
N MET A 108 17.48 2.65 -20.08
CA MET A 108 18.47 1.58 -19.89
C MET A 108 19.55 1.64 -20.96
N GLY A 109 20.80 1.84 -20.54
CA GLY A 109 21.97 1.78 -21.40
C GLY A 109 22.82 0.53 -21.21
N GLY A 110 23.81 0.35 -22.10
CA GLY A 110 24.87 -0.62 -21.95
C GLY A 110 25.87 -0.25 -20.84
N TYR A 111 26.68 -1.22 -20.45
CA TYR A 111 27.77 -1.01 -19.50
C TYR A 111 28.90 -0.18 -20.13
N PRO A 112 29.81 0.41 -19.32
CA PRO A 112 30.97 1.14 -19.83
C PRO A 112 31.86 0.33 -20.77
N THR A 113 31.77 -1.01 -20.75
CA THR A 113 32.45 -1.92 -21.67
C THR A 113 31.86 -1.93 -23.09
N GLY A 114 30.74 -1.25 -23.33
CA GLY A 114 30.06 -1.15 -24.63
C GLY A 114 29.03 -2.26 -24.91
N GLU A 115 28.86 -3.20 -23.97
CA GLU A 115 27.91 -4.32 -24.09
C GLU A 115 26.61 -4.03 -23.33
N PHE A 116 25.48 -4.58 -23.80
CA PHE A 116 24.21 -4.49 -23.07
C PHE A 116 24.03 -5.62 -22.06
N LYS A 117 24.56 -6.81 -22.31
CA LYS A 117 24.42 -8.05 -21.54
C LYS A 117 22.96 -8.46 -21.33
N PRO A 118 22.22 -8.79 -22.41
CA PRO A 118 20.77 -9.00 -22.35
C PRO A 118 20.34 -10.13 -21.40
N ASN A 119 21.15 -11.18 -21.26
CA ASN A 119 20.84 -12.34 -20.42
C ASN A 119 21.42 -12.24 -19.00
N ALA A 120 22.11 -11.15 -18.66
CA ALA A 120 22.63 -10.96 -17.31
C ALA A 120 21.47 -10.63 -16.34
N PRO A 121 21.51 -11.16 -15.10
CA PRO A 121 20.57 -10.76 -14.07
C PRO A 121 20.78 -9.29 -13.70
N MET A 122 19.71 -8.59 -13.34
CA MET A 122 19.80 -7.23 -12.81
C MET A 122 19.96 -7.22 -11.30
N THR A 123 20.68 -6.23 -10.78
CA THR A 123 20.71 -5.98 -9.34
C THR A 123 19.50 -5.17 -8.87
N ARG A 124 19.22 -5.22 -7.57
CA ARG A 124 18.18 -4.40 -6.93
C ARG A 124 18.42 -2.90 -7.15
N ALA A 125 19.67 -2.45 -7.09
CA ALA A 125 20.02 -1.05 -7.36
C ALA A 125 19.81 -0.65 -8.82
N GLU A 126 20.10 -1.54 -9.78
CA GLU A 126 19.85 -1.27 -11.20
C GLU A 126 18.35 -1.14 -11.49
N VAL A 127 17.51 -2.01 -10.92
CA VAL A 127 16.06 -1.90 -11.06
C VAL A 127 15.52 -0.63 -10.39
N ALA A 128 16.01 -0.27 -9.20
CA ALA A 128 15.61 0.96 -8.53
C ALA A 128 15.88 2.19 -9.40
N LYS A 129 17.07 2.26 -10.00
CA LYS A 129 17.39 3.33 -10.97
C LYS A 129 16.46 3.32 -12.18
N VAL A 130 16.21 2.15 -12.78
CA VAL A 130 15.34 2.06 -13.96
C VAL A 130 13.95 2.57 -13.65
N LEU A 131 13.34 2.16 -12.53
CA LEU A 131 12.01 2.62 -12.15
C LEU A 131 12.02 4.12 -11.80
N ALA A 132 12.98 4.58 -10.99
CA ALA A 132 13.05 6.00 -10.62
C ALA A 132 13.20 6.92 -11.85
N VAL A 133 14.05 6.54 -12.81
CA VAL A 133 14.22 7.31 -14.05
C VAL A 133 12.99 7.24 -14.94
N THR A 134 12.36 6.06 -15.08
CA THR A 134 11.21 5.86 -15.97
C THR A 134 10.01 6.68 -15.53
N TYR A 135 9.72 6.70 -14.23
CA TYR A 135 8.52 7.35 -13.67
C TYR A 135 8.84 8.68 -12.96
N GLU A 136 10.02 9.25 -13.22
CA GLU A 136 10.48 10.52 -12.65
C GLU A 136 10.37 10.59 -11.11
N ILE A 137 10.56 9.45 -10.45
CA ILE A 137 10.46 9.32 -9.00
C ILE A 137 11.71 9.92 -8.39
N THR A 138 11.52 11.07 -7.77
CA THR A 138 12.58 11.81 -7.11
C THR A 138 12.09 12.26 -5.75
N VAL A 139 13.00 12.25 -4.78
CA VAL A 139 12.78 12.84 -3.46
C VAL A 139 13.96 13.74 -3.12
N PRO A 140 13.76 14.83 -2.38
CA PRO A 140 14.87 15.55 -1.76
C PRO A 140 15.70 14.57 -0.91
N PRO A 141 17.03 14.72 -0.82
CA PRO A 141 17.87 13.81 -0.04
C PRO A 141 17.36 13.70 1.41
N ALA A 142 16.86 12.53 1.76
CA ALA A 142 16.49 12.17 3.12
C ALA A 142 17.69 11.55 3.86
N ALA A 143 17.58 11.40 5.18
CA ALA A 143 18.53 10.57 5.91
C ALA A 143 18.49 9.13 5.32
N PRO A 144 19.64 8.43 5.22
CA PRO A 144 19.65 7.06 4.69
C PRO A 144 18.65 6.16 5.42
N MET A 145 17.68 5.59 4.69
CA MET A 145 16.69 4.68 5.25
C MET A 145 17.23 3.25 5.41
N PHE A 146 18.32 2.91 4.70
CA PHE A 146 18.93 1.58 4.74
C PHE A 146 20.37 1.61 5.23
N SER A 147 20.70 0.68 6.12
CA SER A 147 22.03 0.60 6.77
C SER A 147 23.18 0.26 5.81
N ASP A 148 22.90 -0.37 4.67
CA ASP A 148 23.89 -0.82 3.68
C ASP A 148 23.93 0.04 2.40
N VAL A 149 23.24 1.19 2.39
CA VAL A 149 23.25 2.13 1.26
C VAL A 149 23.88 3.45 1.71
N SER A 150 25.17 3.60 1.42
CA SER A 150 25.89 4.86 1.66
C SER A 150 25.33 6.00 0.80
N ASN A 151 25.31 7.22 1.33
CA ASN A 151 25.00 8.45 0.58
C ASN A 151 25.91 8.73 -0.64
N THR A 152 27.04 8.01 -0.77
CA THR A 152 27.93 8.07 -1.94
C THR A 152 27.68 6.94 -2.95
N HIS A 153 26.78 6.02 -2.65
CA HIS A 153 26.41 4.93 -3.56
C HIS A 153 25.72 5.52 -4.80
N TRP A 154 26.10 5.06 -6.00
CA TRP A 154 25.61 5.62 -7.28
C TRP A 154 24.09 5.54 -7.46
N ALA A 155 23.43 4.62 -6.75
CA ALA A 155 21.98 4.43 -6.75
C ALA A 155 21.28 5.01 -5.52
N PHE A 156 22.00 5.71 -4.62
CA PHE A 156 21.46 6.19 -3.34
C PHE A 156 20.15 6.94 -3.54
N ASP A 157 20.16 8.04 -4.31
CA ASP A 157 18.96 8.86 -4.52
C ASP A 157 17.78 8.06 -5.11
N HIS A 158 18.04 7.10 -6.00
CA HIS A 158 17.00 6.27 -6.60
C HIS A 158 16.40 5.27 -5.61
N ILE A 159 17.24 4.66 -4.76
CA ILE A 159 16.81 3.70 -3.74
C ILE A 159 15.98 4.43 -2.67
N GLU A 160 16.48 5.56 -2.17
CA GLU A 160 15.78 6.37 -1.18
C GLU A 160 14.46 6.92 -1.74
N ALA A 161 14.43 7.32 -3.02
CA ALA A 161 13.18 7.72 -3.67
C ALA A 161 12.15 6.59 -3.68
N LEU A 162 12.52 5.39 -4.12
CA LEU A 162 11.58 4.25 -4.10
C LEU A 162 11.11 3.92 -2.68
N ALA A 163 11.98 4.07 -1.68
CA ALA A 163 11.62 3.82 -0.28
C ALA A 163 10.62 4.85 0.26
N ALA A 164 10.82 6.13 -0.02
CA ALA A 164 9.90 7.19 0.41
C ALA A 164 8.50 7.09 -0.23
N TYR A 165 8.38 6.48 -1.41
CA TYR A 165 7.10 6.16 -2.03
C TYR A 165 6.57 4.75 -1.68
N TYR A 166 7.19 4.07 -0.70
CA TYR A 166 6.83 2.72 -0.23
C TYR A 166 6.86 1.64 -1.32
N ILE A 167 7.57 1.88 -2.42
CA ILE A 167 7.80 0.91 -3.49
C ILE A 167 8.69 -0.23 -2.97
N THR A 168 9.65 0.11 -2.09
CA THR A 168 10.50 -0.84 -1.38
C THR A 168 10.54 -0.52 0.12
N VAL A 169 10.54 -1.56 0.96
CA VAL A 169 10.75 -1.44 2.41
C VAL A 169 12.06 -2.08 2.87
N GLY A 170 12.87 -2.57 1.93
CA GLY A 170 14.09 -3.32 2.24
C GLY A 170 13.81 -4.71 2.82
N TYR A 171 14.77 -5.21 3.59
CA TYR A 171 14.70 -6.48 4.31
C TYR A 171 14.49 -6.24 5.81
N PRO A 172 13.98 -7.22 6.56
CA PRO A 172 13.75 -7.09 8.01
C PRO A 172 15.01 -6.75 8.85
N ASP A 173 16.21 -6.96 8.29
CA ASP A 173 17.49 -6.62 8.90
C ASP A 173 17.87 -5.14 8.70
N GLY A 174 16.99 -4.31 8.13
CA GLY A 174 17.23 -2.88 7.89
C GLY A 174 18.15 -2.60 6.69
N THR A 175 18.32 -3.58 5.78
CA THR A 175 19.16 -3.45 4.58
C THR A 175 18.34 -3.40 3.29
N PHE A 176 18.90 -2.83 2.22
CA PHE A 176 18.35 -2.87 0.88
C PHE A 176 18.99 -3.96 -0.01
N LYS A 177 20.24 -4.35 0.26
CA LYS A 177 21.05 -5.30 -0.53
C LYS A 177 21.22 -4.86 -1.99
N PRO A 178 21.79 -3.66 -2.25
CA PRO A 178 21.81 -3.03 -3.58
C PRO A 178 22.51 -3.87 -4.66
N SER A 179 23.50 -4.68 -4.28
CA SER A 179 24.28 -5.52 -5.20
C SER A 179 23.68 -6.91 -5.46
N ASN A 180 22.65 -7.32 -4.71
CA ASN A 180 22.01 -8.61 -4.92
C ASN A 180 21.21 -8.61 -6.21
N SER A 181 21.21 -9.75 -6.92
CA SER A 181 20.32 -9.96 -8.05
C SER A 181 18.87 -9.93 -7.57
N ILE A 182 18.02 -9.20 -8.29
CA ILE A 182 16.59 -9.11 -7.99
C ILE A 182 15.85 -10.28 -8.65
N THR A 183 14.97 -10.92 -7.89
CA THR A 183 14.12 -12.00 -8.39
C THR A 183 12.96 -11.47 -9.23
N ARG A 184 12.35 -12.34 -10.03
CA ARG A 184 11.15 -11.99 -10.83
C ARG A 184 9.98 -11.56 -9.95
N ALA A 185 9.81 -12.17 -8.78
CA ALA A 185 8.79 -11.75 -7.82
C ALA A 185 9.07 -10.36 -7.21
N GLU A 186 10.31 -10.11 -6.76
CA GLU A 186 10.67 -8.78 -6.24
C GLU A 186 10.53 -7.68 -7.29
N PHE A 187 10.92 -7.96 -8.54
CA PHE A 187 10.70 -7.02 -9.65
C PHE A 187 9.20 -6.75 -9.87
N ALA A 188 8.37 -7.79 -9.87
CA ALA A 188 6.92 -7.65 -10.03
C ALA A 188 6.32 -6.76 -8.93
N VAL A 189 6.76 -6.95 -7.67
CA VAL A 189 6.33 -6.12 -6.54
C VAL A 189 6.75 -4.67 -6.71
N PHE A 190 8.02 -4.42 -7.08
CA PHE A 190 8.49 -3.06 -7.30
C PHE A 190 7.72 -2.37 -8.43
N LEU A 191 7.49 -3.06 -9.55
CA LEU A 191 6.77 -2.51 -10.69
C LEU A 191 5.30 -2.26 -10.36
N ALA A 192 4.60 -3.22 -9.75
CA ALA A 192 3.19 -3.05 -9.39
C ALA A 192 2.97 -1.88 -8.43
N ARG A 193 3.82 -1.76 -7.40
CA ARG A 193 3.81 -0.62 -6.46
C ARG A 193 4.14 0.71 -7.10
N THR A 194 4.97 0.69 -8.14
CA THR A 194 5.26 1.89 -8.93
C THR A 194 4.04 2.31 -9.76
N LEU A 195 3.28 1.35 -10.29
CA LEU A 195 2.19 1.59 -11.22
C LEU A 195 0.83 1.85 -10.56
N ASP A 196 0.60 1.33 -9.35
CA ASP A 196 -0.68 1.45 -8.67
C ASP A 196 -0.51 1.72 -7.16
N PRO A 197 -0.94 2.89 -6.66
CA PRO A 197 -0.92 3.21 -5.23
C PRO A 197 -1.67 2.21 -4.34
N PHE A 198 -2.58 1.40 -4.88
CA PHE A 198 -3.25 0.32 -4.14
C PHE A 198 -2.24 -0.58 -3.41
N PHE A 199 -1.07 -0.85 -4.01
CA PHE A 199 -0.07 -1.74 -3.42
C PHE A 199 0.88 -1.06 -2.41
N THR A 200 0.92 0.28 -2.38
CA THR A 200 1.77 1.05 -1.45
C THR A 200 0.98 1.65 -0.29
N GLN A 201 -0.31 1.90 -0.50
CA GLN A 201 -1.19 2.57 0.44
C GLN A 201 -1.28 1.87 1.81
N PRO A 202 -1.47 0.53 1.92
CA PRO A 202 -1.50 -0.13 3.22
C PRO A 202 -0.20 0.04 4.01
N LEU A 203 0.95 -0.05 3.34
CA LEU A 203 2.27 0.13 3.97
C LEU A 203 2.47 1.57 4.45
N MET A 204 2.15 2.53 3.58
CA MET A 204 2.21 3.95 3.92
C MET A 204 1.33 4.26 5.13
N LEU A 205 0.08 3.79 5.14
CA LEU A 205 -0.85 4.04 6.25
C LEU A 205 -0.37 3.39 7.55
N LEU A 206 0.20 2.19 7.47
CA LEU A 206 0.76 1.52 8.64
C LEU A 206 1.93 2.32 9.23
N THR A 207 2.88 2.76 8.40
CA THR A 207 4.01 3.60 8.84
C THR A 207 3.53 4.91 9.45
N LEU A 208 2.62 5.62 8.77
CA LEU A 208 2.04 6.86 9.29
C LEU A 208 1.31 6.62 10.63
N THR A 209 0.66 5.47 10.79
CA THR A 209 -0.05 5.14 12.03
C THR A 209 0.94 4.91 13.17
N PHE A 210 2.03 4.16 12.95
CA PHE A 210 3.08 3.98 13.95
C PHE A 210 3.69 5.33 14.39
N ASP A 211 4.05 6.18 13.43
CA ASP A 211 4.60 7.52 13.72
C ASP A 211 3.63 8.34 14.58
N VAL A 212 2.33 8.34 14.21
CA VAL A 212 1.28 9.04 14.97
C VAL A 212 1.15 8.47 16.39
N LEU A 213 1.19 7.15 16.57
CA LEU A 213 1.05 6.52 17.87
C LEU A 213 2.26 6.78 18.78
N GLU A 214 3.49 6.75 18.24
CA GLU A 214 4.70 7.11 18.96
C GLU A 214 4.64 8.57 19.43
N ILE A 215 4.26 9.49 18.54
CA ILE A 215 4.08 10.91 18.88
C ILE A 215 3.02 11.13 19.96
N LEU A 216 1.88 10.41 19.89
CA LEU A 216 0.83 10.49 20.89
C LEU A 216 1.29 9.95 22.25
N GLN A 217 2.04 8.84 22.26
CA GLN A 217 2.60 8.23 23.46
C GLN A 217 3.65 9.15 24.13
N ASP A 218 4.46 9.84 23.33
CA ASP A 218 5.43 10.83 23.80
C ASP A 218 4.79 12.19 24.16
N GLU A 219 3.48 12.34 23.92
CA GLU A 219 2.71 13.57 24.14
C GLU A 219 3.25 14.79 23.36
N ASP A 220 4.00 14.56 22.27
CA ASP A 220 4.58 15.60 21.43
C ASP A 220 3.59 16.10 20.36
N LEU A 221 2.55 16.80 20.82
CA LEU A 221 1.51 17.33 19.93
C LEU A 221 2.01 18.40 18.94
N ILE A 222 3.25 18.90 19.08
CA ILE A 222 3.90 19.75 18.08
C ILE A 222 4.29 18.90 16.87
N SER A 223 4.95 17.76 17.09
CA SER A 223 5.34 16.84 16.02
C SER A 223 4.15 16.17 15.34
N LEU A 224 2.98 16.13 15.99
CA LEU A 224 1.74 15.60 15.40
C LEU A 224 1.17 16.51 14.30
N GLN A 225 1.44 17.82 14.33
CA GLN A 225 0.83 18.81 13.45
C GLN A 225 0.86 18.46 11.95
N PRO A 226 1.98 18.02 11.35
CA PRO A 226 2.06 17.76 9.91
C PRO A 226 1.15 16.61 9.44
N TYR A 227 0.75 15.72 10.36
CA TYR A 227 -0.13 14.59 10.08
C TYR A 227 -1.61 14.96 10.08
N ILE A 228 -1.99 16.10 10.69
CA ILE A 228 -3.39 16.47 10.87
C ILE A 228 -3.97 17.15 9.64
N HIS A 229 -5.21 16.79 9.31
CA HIS A 229 -5.90 17.36 8.16
C HIS A 229 -5.99 18.89 8.28
N PRO A 230 -5.48 19.67 7.30
CA PRO A 230 -5.31 21.12 7.45
C PRO A 230 -6.63 21.91 7.59
N VAL A 231 -7.72 21.38 7.01
CA VAL A 231 -9.08 21.96 7.11
C VAL A 231 -9.94 21.32 8.21
N LYS A 232 -9.98 19.97 8.29
CA LYS A 232 -10.89 19.25 9.19
C LYS A 232 -10.39 19.19 10.63
N GLY A 233 -9.09 19.32 10.88
CA GLY A 233 -8.51 19.02 12.18
C GLY A 233 -8.56 17.53 12.51
N VAL A 234 -8.38 17.20 13.78
CA VAL A 234 -8.45 15.83 14.32
C VAL A 234 -9.55 15.73 15.37
N ARG A 235 -10.45 14.76 15.19
CA ARG A 235 -11.49 14.40 16.15
C ARG A 235 -10.92 13.41 17.18
N PHE A 236 -11.26 13.58 18.45
CA PHE A 236 -11.02 12.57 19.47
C PHE A 236 -12.34 11.94 19.89
N SER A 237 -12.46 10.63 19.72
CA SER A 237 -13.66 9.86 20.08
C SER A 237 -13.34 8.94 21.26
N PRO A 238 -14.06 9.05 22.39
CA PRO A 238 -13.80 8.22 23.58
C PRO A 238 -14.20 6.76 23.37
N TYR A 239 -14.99 6.44 22.35
CA TYR A 239 -15.43 5.09 21.99
C TYR A 239 -15.56 4.91 20.48
N GLU A 240 -15.72 3.66 20.03
CA GLU A 240 -15.83 3.25 18.62
C GLU A 240 -17.10 3.77 17.92
N TYR A 241 -18.08 4.24 18.70
CA TYR A 241 -19.25 4.94 18.19
C TYR A 241 -18.96 6.43 18.14
N VAL A 242 -18.52 6.89 16.97
CA VAL A 242 -18.17 8.28 16.70
C VAL A 242 -19.44 9.12 16.58
N GLU A 243 -19.47 10.24 17.30
CA GLU A 243 -20.56 11.21 17.29
C GLU A 243 -20.10 12.57 16.76
N ASN A 244 -21.05 13.35 16.23
CA ASN A 244 -20.77 14.68 15.67
C ASN A 244 -20.29 15.70 16.72
N ASN A 245 -20.71 15.55 17.98
CA ASN A 245 -20.39 16.41 19.11
C ASN A 245 -18.99 16.15 19.71
N HIS A 246 -18.33 15.04 19.35
CA HIS A 246 -16.97 14.74 19.79
C HIS A 246 -16.01 15.86 19.34
N LEU A 247 -15.07 16.21 20.21
CA LEU A 247 -14.24 17.40 20.03
C LEU A 247 -13.29 17.25 18.85
N ILE A 248 -13.09 18.36 18.14
CA ILE A 248 -12.18 18.47 17.01
C ILE A 248 -11.19 19.59 17.31
N PHE A 249 -9.90 19.30 17.16
CA PHE A 249 -8.84 20.29 17.32
C PHE A 249 -8.18 20.56 15.97
N SER A 250 -7.98 21.84 15.66
CA SER A 250 -7.20 22.22 14.49
C SER A 250 -5.71 21.93 14.73
N MET A 251 -4.94 21.77 13.66
CA MET A 251 -3.48 21.64 13.72
C MET A 251 -2.85 22.75 14.59
N GLY A 252 -3.33 23.99 14.47
CA GLY A 252 -2.80 25.12 15.25
C GLY A 252 -3.09 25.08 16.75
N ALA A 253 -4.10 24.31 17.19
CA ALA A 253 -4.45 24.18 18.60
C ALA A 253 -3.61 23.12 19.34
N LEU A 254 -3.05 22.15 18.61
CA LEU A 254 -2.37 20.99 19.19
C LEU A 254 -1.18 21.31 20.12
N PRO A 255 -0.22 22.20 19.77
CA PRO A 255 0.97 22.45 20.58
C PRO A 255 0.74 22.83 22.04
N GLY A 256 -0.42 23.42 22.35
CA GLY A 256 -0.78 23.85 23.71
C GLY A 256 -1.83 22.97 24.39
N LEU A 257 -2.42 22.01 23.67
CA LEU A 257 -3.65 21.35 24.09
C LEU A 257 -3.52 20.66 25.45
N LEU A 258 -2.45 19.90 25.68
CA LEU A 258 -2.25 19.16 26.94
C LEU A 258 -1.94 20.06 28.14
N SER A 259 -1.51 21.31 27.89
CA SER A 259 -1.29 22.31 28.96
C SER A 259 -2.57 23.02 29.40
N GLU A 260 -3.68 22.83 28.68
CA GLU A 260 -4.94 23.48 29.01
C GLU A 260 -5.56 22.90 30.27
N THR A 261 -6.06 23.78 31.14
CA THR A 261 -6.80 23.41 32.35
C THR A 261 -8.32 23.49 32.16
N THR A 262 -8.76 23.84 30.96
CA THR A 262 -10.18 23.89 30.60
C THR A 262 -10.77 22.49 30.64
N ILE A 263 -11.88 22.33 31.36
CA ILE A 263 -12.65 21.09 31.37
C ILE A 263 -13.57 21.12 30.14
N TYR A 264 -13.39 20.15 29.26
CA TYR A 264 -14.25 19.95 28.11
C TYR A 264 -15.23 18.81 28.37
N ASN A 265 -16.34 18.83 27.64
CA ASN A 265 -17.20 17.66 27.50
C ASN A 265 -16.79 16.88 26.25
N TRP A 266 -16.19 15.70 26.44
CA TRP A 266 -15.63 14.88 25.37
C TRP A 266 -16.65 13.91 24.74
N GLY A 267 -17.87 13.83 25.30
CA GLY A 267 -18.89 12.87 24.91
C GLY A 267 -19.60 12.33 26.16
N THR A 268 -20.06 11.09 26.10
CA THR A 268 -20.70 10.40 27.23
C THR A 268 -20.04 9.07 27.50
N GLU A 269 -19.90 8.70 28.76
CA GLU A 269 -19.44 7.38 29.19
C GLU A 269 -20.42 6.31 28.67
N ASP A 270 -19.89 5.26 28.06
CA ASP A 270 -20.73 4.15 27.61
C ASP A 270 -21.35 3.42 28.81
N GLY A 271 -22.58 2.94 28.65
CA GLY A 271 -23.36 2.31 29.72
C GLY A 271 -24.07 3.27 30.68
N THR A 272 -23.37 4.27 31.25
CA THR A 272 -24.02 5.23 32.19
C THR A 272 -24.66 6.43 31.50
N GLY A 273 -24.09 6.88 30.37
CA GLY A 273 -24.51 8.09 29.67
C GLY A 273 -24.08 9.39 30.36
N ASP A 274 -23.24 9.32 31.41
CA ASP A 274 -22.72 10.50 32.10
C ASP A 274 -21.76 11.29 31.20
N PRO A 275 -21.72 12.64 31.28
CA PRO A 275 -20.82 13.43 30.46
C PRO A 275 -19.36 13.19 30.84
N ILE A 276 -18.50 13.06 29.83
CA ILE A 276 -17.05 12.90 30.01
C ILE A 276 -16.42 14.29 30.19
N LEU A 277 -16.40 14.76 31.44
CA LEU A 277 -15.85 16.07 31.82
C LEU A 277 -14.38 15.94 32.24
N LYS A 278 -13.45 16.29 31.35
CA LYS A 278 -11.99 16.15 31.57
C LYS A 278 -11.20 17.30 30.98
N THR A 279 -10.04 17.63 31.56
CA THR A 279 -9.01 18.40 30.85
C THR A 279 -8.43 17.57 29.71
N PRO A 280 -7.76 18.17 28.70
CA PRO A 280 -7.13 17.40 27.63
C PRO A 280 -6.10 16.37 28.14
N GLN A 281 -5.24 16.72 29.10
CA GLN A 281 -4.32 15.75 29.71
C GLN A 281 -5.06 14.55 30.31
N GLN A 282 -6.10 14.80 31.11
CA GLN A 282 -6.88 13.73 31.73
C GLN A 282 -7.62 12.85 30.71
N TYR A 283 -7.98 13.41 29.56
CA TYR A 283 -8.57 12.65 28.47
C TYR A 283 -7.52 11.76 27.79
N PHE A 284 -6.34 12.31 27.49
CA PHE A 284 -5.25 11.56 26.87
C PHE A 284 -4.82 10.38 27.74
N ASP A 285 -4.60 10.61 29.04
CA ASP A 285 -4.26 9.55 30.00
C ASP A 285 -5.28 8.39 30.00
N ARG A 286 -6.57 8.69 29.76
CA ARG A 286 -7.66 7.71 29.87
C ARG A 286 -8.02 7.01 28.56
N TYR A 287 -7.97 7.71 27.43
CA TYR A 287 -8.53 7.23 26.16
C TYR A 287 -7.53 7.22 25.00
N VAL A 288 -6.37 7.86 25.13
CA VAL A 288 -5.35 7.89 24.06
C VAL A 288 -4.13 7.04 24.44
N ASN A 289 -3.62 7.26 25.65
CA ASN A 289 -2.40 6.66 26.19
C ASN A 289 -2.69 5.64 27.29
N ASN A 290 -3.89 5.03 27.29
CA ASN A 290 -4.29 4.07 28.33
C ASN A 290 -3.55 2.72 28.22
N LYS A 291 -2.95 2.44 27.05
CA LYS A 291 -2.13 1.27 26.75
C LYS A 291 -0.98 1.65 25.81
N ASP A 292 0.00 0.75 25.70
CA ASP A 292 1.08 0.88 24.73
C ASP A 292 0.64 0.33 23.38
N TYR A 293 0.07 1.19 22.54
CA TYR A 293 -0.34 0.83 21.19
C TYR A 293 0.81 0.81 20.18
N THR A 294 2.06 1.09 20.59
CA THR A 294 3.23 0.91 19.69
C THR A 294 3.69 -0.56 19.63
N ALA A 295 3.17 -1.41 20.52
CA ALA A 295 3.40 -2.85 20.55
C ALA A 295 2.07 -3.63 20.53
N PRO A 296 1.29 -3.55 19.44
CA PRO A 296 -0.01 -4.21 19.34
C PRO A 296 0.11 -5.74 19.20
N ASP A 297 -0.90 -6.46 19.68
CA ASP A 297 -1.07 -7.90 19.44
C ASP A 297 -1.71 -8.19 18.08
N ASP A 298 -2.52 -7.25 17.55
CA ASP A 298 -3.16 -7.35 16.24
C ASP A 298 -3.33 -5.97 15.57
N ILE A 299 -3.24 -5.94 14.23
CA ILE A 299 -3.40 -4.73 13.42
C ILE A 299 -4.37 -5.00 12.27
N GLN A 300 -5.36 -4.13 12.10
CA GLN A 300 -6.36 -4.23 11.03
C GLN A 300 -6.41 -2.96 10.19
N ILE A 301 -6.47 -3.10 8.87
CA ILE A 301 -6.63 -1.98 7.93
C ILE A 301 -7.98 -2.13 7.24
N ASN A 302 -8.88 -1.15 7.42
CA ASN A 302 -10.25 -1.16 6.87
C ASN A 302 -11.08 -2.41 7.17
N ASN A 303 -10.69 -3.20 8.18
CA ASN A 303 -11.38 -4.40 8.58
C ASN A 303 -11.84 -4.24 10.03
N LEU A 304 -13.15 -4.41 10.27
CA LEU A 304 -13.70 -4.38 11.62
C LEU A 304 -13.71 -5.79 12.19
N ILE A 305 -12.88 -6.03 13.20
CA ILE A 305 -13.03 -7.20 14.06
C ILE A 305 -13.91 -6.74 15.22
N GLY A 306 -15.17 -7.16 15.24
CA GLY A 306 -16.10 -6.82 16.32
C GLY A 306 -15.67 -7.48 17.63
N ARG A 307 -14.91 -6.76 18.45
CA ARG A 307 -14.33 -7.24 19.73
C ARG A 307 -15.14 -6.85 20.97
N GLY A 308 -15.96 -5.81 20.84
CA GLY A 308 -16.77 -5.26 21.93
C GLY A 308 -18.28 -5.46 21.74
N SER A 309 -19.02 -4.94 22.71
CA SER A 309 -20.49 -4.87 22.73
C SER A 309 -21.01 -3.61 22.00
N LEU A 310 -20.18 -2.57 21.92
CA LEU A 310 -20.50 -1.29 21.27
C LEU A 310 -20.54 -1.45 19.74
N ILE A 311 -21.41 -0.70 19.08
CA ILE A 311 -21.43 -0.61 17.62
C ILE A 311 -20.22 0.24 17.19
N ASN A 312 -19.28 -0.37 16.48
CA ASN A 312 -18.24 0.38 15.79
C ASN A 312 -18.82 0.99 14.50
N ASN A 313 -19.03 2.32 14.52
CA ASN A 313 -19.61 3.05 13.39
C ASN A 313 -18.56 3.78 12.54
N VAL A 314 -17.26 3.62 12.83
CA VAL A 314 -16.15 4.32 12.16
C VAL A 314 -16.26 4.25 10.63
N PRO A 315 -16.49 3.09 9.99
CA PRO A 315 -16.59 3.03 8.52
C PRO A 315 -17.78 3.81 7.96
N THR A 316 -18.89 3.84 8.70
CA THR A 316 -20.10 4.56 8.27
C THR A 316 -20.02 6.06 8.54
N PHE A 317 -19.29 6.48 9.59
CA PHE A 317 -19.07 7.88 9.92
C PHE A 317 -18.03 8.53 9.00
N TYR A 318 -17.01 7.77 8.60
CA TYR A 318 -15.98 8.18 7.65
C TYR A 318 -16.05 7.35 6.35
N PRO A 319 -17.08 7.54 5.50
CA PRO A 319 -17.32 6.68 4.33
C PRO A 319 -16.24 6.79 3.24
N ASN A 320 -15.43 7.84 3.27
CA ASN A 320 -14.29 8.04 2.38
C ASN A 320 -12.94 7.91 3.11
N GLY A 321 -12.99 7.57 4.40
CA GLY A 321 -11.81 7.43 5.23
C GLY A 321 -11.23 6.03 5.15
N ILE A 322 -9.97 5.92 5.51
CA ILE A 322 -9.32 4.64 5.81
C ILE A 322 -8.97 4.65 7.28
N PHE A 323 -9.22 3.53 7.96
CA PHE A 323 -8.85 3.40 9.37
C PHE A 323 -7.88 2.25 9.55
N VAL A 324 -6.94 2.45 10.49
CA VAL A 324 -6.05 1.41 10.98
C VAL A 324 -6.32 1.21 12.46
N GLU A 325 -6.70 -0.01 12.84
CA GLU A 325 -6.89 -0.43 14.23
C GLU A 325 -5.58 -1.05 14.75
N PHE A 326 -5.15 -0.61 15.92
CA PHE A 326 -4.09 -1.24 16.71
C PHE A 326 -4.71 -1.79 17.99
N HIS A 327 -4.69 -3.11 18.14
CA HIS A 327 -5.33 -3.82 19.24
C HIS A 327 -4.30 -4.41 20.20
N VAL A 328 -4.55 -4.26 21.50
CA VAL A 328 -3.81 -4.90 22.58
C VAL A 328 -4.78 -5.79 23.36
N GLU A 329 -4.44 -7.08 23.41
CA GLU A 329 -5.27 -8.11 24.03
C GLU A 329 -5.40 -7.89 25.54
N GLY A 330 -6.54 -8.31 26.07
CA GLY A 330 -6.80 -8.26 27.50
C GLY A 330 -6.00 -9.32 28.27
N THR A 331 -5.82 -9.08 29.55
CA THR A 331 -5.16 -10.02 30.44
C THR A 331 -6.13 -11.10 30.95
N ILE A 332 -5.56 -12.27 31.23
CA ILE A 332 -6.31 -13.41 31.79
C ILE A 332 -6.99 -13.04 33.12
N THR A 333 -6.38 -12.13 33.90
CA THR A 333 -6.88 -11.66 35.19
C THR A 333 -8.30 -11.10 35.10
N TYR A 334 -8.62 -10.38 34.02
CA TYR A 334 -9.93 -9.80 33.78
C TYR A 334 -10.74 -10.58 32.73
N GLY A 335 -10.36 -11.83 32.48
CA GLY A 335 -11.01 -12.67 31.47
C GLY A 335 -10.88 -12.12 30.05
N GLY A 336 -9.84 -11.32 29.79
CA GLY A 336 -9.62 -10.63 28.53
C GLY A 336 -10.43 -9.35 28.35
N MET A 337 -11.29 -8.95 29.30
CA MET A 337 -12.16 -7.77 29.15
C MET A 337 -11.44 -6.43 29.38
N ASP A 338 -10.17 -6.43 29.75
CA ASP A 338 -9.33 -5.24 29.85
C ASP A 338 -8.52 -4.99 28.57
N TRP A 339 -8.97 -5.50 27.43
CA TRP A 339 -8.39 -5.18 26.12
C TRP A 339 -8.58 -3.70 25.77
N GLY A 340 -7.78 -3.21 24.81
CA GLY A 340 -7.97 -1.87 24.25
C GLY A 340 -7.58 -1.83 22.79
N SER A 341 -8.22 -0.95 22.04
CA SER A 341 -7.90 -0.64 20.65
C SER A 341 -7.77 0.87 20.48
N THR A 342 -6.89 1.29 19.58
CA THR A 342 -6.90 2.65 19.04
C THR A 342 -7.07 2.59 17.53
N TYR A 343 -7.91 3.46 16.99
CA TYR A 343 -8.07 3.62 15.56
C TYR A 343 -7.53 4.98 15.13
N VAL A 344 -6.65 4.97 14.15
CA VAL A 344 -6.23 6.18 13.45
C VAL A 344 -6.96 6.24 12.13
N VAL A 345 -7.78 7.28 11.94
CA VAL A 345 -8.60 7.46 10.74
C VAL A 345 -7.96 8.52 9.86
N PHE A 346 -7.76 8.17 8.60
CA PHE A 346 -7.16 9.00 7.57
C PHE A 346 -8.17 9.37 6.49
N GLU A 347 -8.05 10.58 5.96
CA GLU A 347 -8.71 10.97 4.71
C GLU A 347 -7.71 11.61 3.75
N ASN A 348 -7.95 11.39 2.45
CA ASN A 348 -7.13 11.99 1.40
C ASN A 348 -7.51 13.45 1.16
N TYR A 349 -6.51 14.33 1.14
CA TYR A 349 -6.64 15.73 0.74
C TYR A 349 -5.46 16.11 -0.16
N ASN A 350 -5.75 16.44 -1.43
CA ASN A 350 -4.75 16.77 -2.45
C ASN A 350 -3.65 15.69 -2.60
N ASN A 351 -4.05 14.42 -2.66
CA ASN A 351 -3.15 13.26 -2.78
C ASN A 351 -2.27 13.00 -1.55
N ILE A 352 -2.52 13.65 -0.41
CA ILE A 352 -1.86 13.40 0.87
C ILE A 352 -2.88 12.84 1.85
N TRP A 353 -2.51 11.79 2.58
CA TRP A 353 -3.35 11.20 3.63
C TRP A 353 -3.09 11.91 4.95
N TYR A 354 -4.14 12.41 5.56
CA TYR A 354 -4.08 13.11 6.84
C TYR A 354 -4.96 12.44 7.88
N VAL A 355 -4.52 12.46 9.13
CA VAL A 355 -5.31 12.04 10.29
C VAL A 355 -6.47 13.02 10.48
N VAL A 356 -7.67 12.45 10.56
CA VAL A 356 -8.93 13.17 10.84
C VAL A 356 -9.59 12.70 12.13
N ALA A 357 -9.22 11.54 12.66
CA ALA A 357 -9.69 11.10 13.96
C ALA A 357 -8.74 10.12 14.66
N ILE A 358 -8.73 10.20 15.99
CA ILE A 358 -8.23 9.19 16.92
C ILE A 358 -9.44 8.66 17.69
N VAL A 359 -9.69 7.36 17.61
CA VAL A 359 -10.87 6.71 18.20
C VAL A 359 -10.41 5.64 19.17
N HIS A 360 -10.90 5.70 20.39
CA HIS A 360 -10.65 4.68 21.41
C HIS A 360 -11.64 3.52 21.29
N GLY A 361 -11.16 2.32 21.53
CA GLY A 361 -11.96 1.11 21.69
C GLY A 361 -11.59 0.39 22.98
N GLU A 362 -12.59 -0.05 23.72
CA GLU A 362 -12.41 -0.89 24.90
C GLU A 362 -13.67 -1.72 25.13
N TRP A 363 -13.54 -2.72 25.98
CA TRP A 363 -14.71 -3.40 26.51
C TRP A 363 -15.51 -2.45 27.41
N THR A 364 -16.82 -2.40 27.17
CA THR A 364 -17.77 -1.65 28.00
C THR A 364 -18.89 -2.57 28.46
N THR A 365 -19.50 -2.24 29.60
CA THR A 365 -20.48 -3.10 30.30
C THR A 365 -21.87 -2.51 30.37
#